data_AF-A0A352AHD4-F1
#
_entry.id   AF-A0A352AHD4-F1
#
_cell.length_a   1.000
_cell.length_b   1.000
_cell.length_c   1.000
_cell.angle_alpha   90.00
_cell.angle_beta   90.00
_cell.angle_gamma   90.00
#
_symmetry.space_group_name_H-M   'P 1'
#
loop_
_entity.id
_entity.type
_entity.pdbx_description
1 polymer ?
#
loop_
_entity_poly.entity_id
_entity_poly.type
_entity_poly.pdbx_seq_one_letter_code
_entity_poly.pdbx_strand_id
1 'polypeptide(L)'
;MFNFNFFPLDRQKDKSKLPMPPRKASMVEKAIKRLYEVPGITNISHHLYLDKASVYVKFKDGSGNLRLFINTLKVPHVYIFDKKNVCLFAGYVGWIHSRGLEEAISGIKKDFDEDSAQ
;
A
#
# COMPACT_ATOMS: atom_id res chain seq x y z
N MET A 1 60.43 -11.76 13.13
CA MET A 1 59.38 -10.73 13.13
C MET A 1 58.12 -11.37 13.67
N PHE A 2 57.53 -10.80 14.72
CA PHE A 2 56.46 -11.40 15.51
C PHE A 2 55.13 -11.44 14.76
N ASN A 3 54.44 -12.56 14.96
CA ASN A 3 53.07 -12.81 14.56
C ASN A 3 52.10 -12.09 15.52
N PHE A 4 51.13 -11.35 15.00
CA PHE A 4 49.92 -10.99 15.74
C PHE A 4 48.72 -10.98 14.78
N ASN A 5 47.94 -12.05 14.86
CA ASN A 5 46.52 -12.03 14.52
C ASN A 5 45.82 -11.07 15.48
N PHE A 6 45.15 -10.04 14.96
CA PHE A 6 44.07 -9.37 15.69
C PHE A 6 43.11 -8.67 14.73
N PHE A 7 42.05 -9.38 14.32
CA PHE A 7 40.70 -8.81 14.24
C PHE A 7 39.68 -9.96 14.20
N PRO A 8 38.95 -10.22 15.30
CA PRO A 8 37.83 -11.14 15.29
C PRO A 8 36.50 -10.40 15.02
N LEU A 9 35.47 -11.24 14.87
CA LEU A 9 34.02 -11.00 14.90
C LEU A 9 33.32 -10.87 13.54
N ASP A 10 32.83 -12.04 13.12
CA ASP A 10 31.58 -12.24 12.40
C ASP A 10 30.62 -11.05 12.48
N ARG A 11 30.46 -10.36 11.36
CA ARG A 11 29.21 -9.67 11.06
C ARG A 11 28.48 -10.51 10.04
N GLN A 12 27.67 -11.46 10.52
CA GLN A 12 26.57 -11.98 9.72
C GLN A 12 25.81 -10.76 9.19
N LYS A 13 25.97 -10.48 7.89
CA LYS A 13 25.13 -9.49 7.21
C LYS A 13 23.70 -10.00 7.35
N ASP A 14 22.93 -9.27 8.16
CA ASP A 14 21.51 -9.47 8.32
C ASP A 14 20.85 -9.62 6.93
N LYS A 15 20.38 -10.85 6.65
CA LYS A 15 19.72 -11.21 5.39
C LYS A 15 18.28 -10.65 5.31
N SER A 16 17.83 -9.88 6.30
CA SER A 16 16.51 -9.21 6.30
C SER A 16 16.39 -8.08 5.26
N LYS A 17 17.50 -7.62 4.66
CA LYS A 17 17.54 -6.59 3.60
C LYS A 17 18.04 -7.10 2.25
N LEU A 18 17.67 -8.32 1.84
CA LEU A 18 17.83 -8.72 0.45
C LEU A 18 16.74 -8.00 -0.39
N PRO A 19 17.08 -7.22 -1.43
CA PRO A 19 16.08 -6.82 -2.40
C PRO A 19 15.55 -8.11 -3.02
N MET A 20 14.28 -8.39 -2.75
CA MET A 20 13.59 -9.52 -3.35
C MET A 20 13.83 -9.43 -4.87
N PRO A 21 14.11 -10.55 -5.58
CA PRO A 21 14.19 -10.52 -7.04
C PRO A 21 12.95 -9.80 -7.57
N PRO A 22 13.04 -8.98 -8.64
CA PRO A 22 11.94 -8.13 -9.08
C PRO A 22 10.74 -9.01 -9.49
N ARG A 23 9.92 -9.35 -8.51
CA ARG A 23 8.61 -9.94 -8.69
C ARG A 23 7.85 -8.89 -9.49
N LYS A 24 7.19 -9.30 -10.57
CA LYS A 24 6.28 -8.40 -11.29
C LYS A 24 5.41 -7.71 -10.23
N ALA A 25 5.44 -6.37 -10.22
CA ALA A 25 4.70 -5.61 -9.22
C ALA A 25 3.21 -5.98 -9.31
N SER A 26 2.67 -6.45 -8.20
CA SER A 26 1.24 -6.75 -8.02
C SER A 26 0.40 -5.50 -8.25
N MET A 27 -0.89 -5.68 -8.54
CA MET A 27 -1.82 -4.55 -8.66
C MET A 27 -1.95 -3.78 -7.34
N VAL A 28 -1.83 -4.47 -6.20
CA VAL A 28 -1.65 -3.86 -4.88
C VAL A 28 -0.48 -2.88 -4.86
N GLU A 29 0.73 -3.30 -5.26
CA GLU A 29 1.92 -2.43 -5.23
C GLU A 29 1.77 -1.23 -6.17
N LYS A 30 1.17 -1.44 -7.34
CA LYS A 30 0.86 -0.36 -8.30
C LYS A 30 -0.18 0.61 -7.74
N ALA A 31 -1.23 0.10 -7.09
CA ALA A 31 -2.25 0.92 -6.45
C ALA A 31 -1.65 1.76 -5.30
N ILE A 32 -0.83 1.14 -4.45
CA ILE A 32 -0.13 1.85 -3.37
C ILE A 32 0.76 2.96 -3.94
N LYS A 33 1.55 2.67 -4.98
CA LYS A 33 2.38 3.69 -5.64
C LYS A 33 1.55 4.86 -6.15
N ARG A 34 0.41 4.58 -6.80
CA ARG A 34 -0.49 5.62 -7.32
C ARG A 34 -1.14 6.45 -6.21
N LEU A 35 -1.44 5.84 -5.07
CA LEU A 35 -1.94 6.57 -3.90
C LEU A 35 -0.86 7.48 -3.29
N TYR A 36 0.41 7.07 -3.29
CA TYR A 36 1.54 7.91 -2.87
C TYR A 36 1.78 9.11 -3.79
N GLU A 37 1.35 9.05 -5.04
CA GLU A 37 1.44 10.16 -6.00
C GLU A 37 0.33 11.20 -5.78
N VAL A 38 -0.68 10.93 -4.94
CA VAL A 38 -1.75 11.88 -4.63
C VAL A 38 -1.21 12.98 -3.71
N PRO A 39 -1.27 14.27 -4.11
CA PRO A 39 -0.87 15.37 -3.25
C PRO A 39 -1.64 15.39 -1.93
N GLY A 40 -0.92 15.61 -0.82
CA GLY A 40 -1.52 15.69 0.52
C GLY A 40 -1.95 14.34 1.10
N ILE A 41 -1.55 13.22 0.51
CA ILE A 41 -1.74 11.90 1.10
C ILE A 41 -1.02 11.82 2.46
N THR A 42 -1.77 11.47 3.49
CA THR A 42 -1.28 11.34 4.85
C THR A 42 -1.43 9.89 5.29
N ASN A 43 -0.30 9.23 5.55
CA ASN A 43 -0.27 7.87 6.07
C ASN A 43 -0.79 7.85 7.52
N ILE A 44 -1.67 6.90 7.81
CA ILE A 44 -2.21 6.66 9.14
C ILE A 44 -1.87 5.25 9.61
N SER A 45 -2.02 5.00 10.90
CA SER A 45 -1.88 3.65 11.44
C SER A 45 -2.89 2.72 10.76
N HIS A 46 -2.41 1.54 10.37
CA HIS A 46 -3.15 0.55 9.60
C HIS A 46 -4.39 0.02 10.35
N HIS A 47 -4.59 0.38 11.63
CA HIS A 47 -5.69 -0.08 12.46
C HIS A 47 -6.89 0.88 12.54
N LEU A 48 -6.76 2.12 12.08
CA LEU A 48 -7.82 3.12 12.21
C LEU A 48 -8.96 2.85 11.21
N TYR A 49 -10.18 2.61 11.71
CA TYR A 49 -11.43 2.48 10.96
C TYR A 49 -11.50 1.33 9.92
N LEU A 50 -10.66 0.30 10.09
CA LEU A 50 -10.66 -0.92 9.26
C LEU A 50 -12.04 -1.59 9.18
N ASP A 51 -12.77 -1.58 10.29
CA ASP A 51 -14.10 -2.16 10.48
C ASP A 51 -15.19 -1.42 9.70
N LYS A 52 -14.97 -0.14 9.38
CA LYS A 52 -15.94 0.72 8.68
C LYS A 52 -15.65 0.84 7.17
N ALA A 53 -14.49 0.37 6.72
CA ALA A 53 -14.09 0.48 5.33
C ALA A 53 -14.77 -0.58 4.46
N SER A 54 -15.50 -0.13 3.44
CA SER A 54 -16.21 -0.98 2.48
C SER A 54 -15.32 -1.30 1.29
N VAL A 55 -15.41 -2.52 0.75
CA VAL A 55 -14.67 -2.93 -0.44
C VAL A 55 -15.14 -2.09 -1.64
N TYR A 56 -14.19 -1.40 -2.27
CA TYR A 56 -14.46 -0.56 -3.44
C TYR A 56 -13.97 -1.21 -4.74
N VAL A 57 -12.83 -1.91 -4.68
CA VAL A 57 -12.21 -2.63 -5.81
C VAL A 57 -11.65 -3.95 -5.31
N LYS A 58 -11.87 -5.02 -6.09
CA LYS A 58 -11.13 -6.27 -5.95
C LYS A 58 -10.13 -6.34 -7.09
N PHE A 59 -8.85 -6.54 -6.78
CA PHE A 59 -7.84 -6.56 -7.83
C PHE A 59 -7.95 -7.86 -8.63
N LYS A 60 -8.07 -7.75 -9.96
CA LYS A 60 -8.24 -8.89 -10.88
C LYS A 60 -7.08 -9.89 -10.90
N ASP A 61 -5.89 -9.49 -10.40
CA ASP A 61 -4.76 -10.39 -10.21
C ASP A 61 -4.85 -11.22 -8.91
N GLY A 62 -5.93 -11.05 -8.13
CA GLY A 62 -6.13 -11.70 -6.84
C GLY A 62 -5.11 -11.26 -5.78
N SER A 63 -4.38 -10.15 -5.99
CA SER A 63 -3.36 -9.69 -5.04
C SER A 63 -3.97 -9.09 -3.78
N GLY A 64 -5.22 -8.63 -3.83
CA GLY A 64 -5.90 -8.03 -2.70
C GLY A 64 -7.13 -7.20 -3.06
N ASN A 65 -7.43 -6.20 -2.23
CA ASN A 65 -8.57 -5.29 -2.43
C ASN A 65 -8.26 -3.87 -1.94
N LEU A 66 -8.95 -2.90 -2.53
CA LEU A 66 -9.01 -1.51 -2.07
C LEU A 66 -10.32 -1.29 -1.33
N ARG A 67 -10.24 -0.70 -0.14
CA ARG A 67 -11.41 -0.32 0.66
C ARG A 67 -11.45 1.18 0.91
N LEU A 68 -12.65 1.71 1.01
CA LEU A 68 -12.90 3.12 1.28
C LEU A 68 -13.75 3.30 2.53
N PHE A 69 -13.44 4.34 3.27
CA PHE A 69 -14.28 4.82 4.36
C PHE A 69 -14.39 6.34 4.27
N ILE A 70 -15.62 6.86 4.31
CA ILE A 70 -15.85 8.29 4.41
C ILE A 70 -16.35 8.54 5.83
N ASN A 71 -15.60 9.34 6.58
CA ASN A 71 -16.00 9.68 7.95
C ASN A 71 -17.16 10.70 7.96
N THR A 72 -17.70 11.00 9.13
CA THR A 72 -18.80 11.96 9.32
C THR A 72 -18.47 13.36 8.79
N LEU A 73 -17.18 13.73 8.71
CA LEU A 73 -16.70 15.00 8.18
C LEU A 73 -16.45 14.96 6.65
N LYS A 74 -16.93 13.93 5.97
CA LYS A 74 -16.76 13.71 4.52
C LYS A 74 -15.30 13.62 4.06
N VAL A 75 -14.41 13.21 4.96
CA VAL A 75 -12.99 13.00 4.63
C VAL A 75 -12.81 11.58 4.12
N PRO A 76 -12.38 11.39 2.85
CA PRO A 76 -12.16 10.07 2.29
C PRO A 76 -10.88 9.43 2.86
N HIS A 77 -11.04 8.22 3.38
CA HIS A 77 -9.98 7.34 3.82
C HIS A 77 -9.90 6.16 2.85
N VAL A 78 -8.67 5.76 2.53
CA VAL A 78 -8.37 4.69 1.60
C VAL A 78 -7.46 3.67 2.27
N TYR A 79 -7.75 2.40 1.99
CA TYR A 79 -7.02 1.27 2.54
C TYR A 79 -6.73 0.28 1.42
N ILE A 80 -5.52 -0.30 1.43
CA ILE A 80 -5.15 -1.41 0.56
C ILE A 80 -4.86 -2.62 1.42
N PHE A 81 -5.50 -3.73 1.08
CA PHE A 81 -5.30 -5.02 1.72
C PHE A 81 -4.72 -6.01 0.73
N ASP A 82 -3.91 -6.94 1.23
CA ASP A 82 -3.50 -8.11 0.47
C ASP A 82 -4.59 -9.20 0.45
N LYS A 83 -4.33 -10.29 -0.28
CA LYS A 83 -5.20 -11.47 -0.33
C LYS A 83 -5.42 -12.17 1.02
N LYS A 84 -4.57 -11.91 2.02
CA LYS A 84 -4.70 -12.44 3.39
C LYS A 84 -5.45 -11.46 4.30
N ASN A 85 -6.03 -10.39 3.75
CA ASN A 85 -6.66 -9.30 4.49
C ASN A 85 -5.71 -8.59 5.47
N VAL A 86 -4.41 -8.57 5.18
CA VAL A 86 -3.45 -7.72 5.88
C VAL A 86 -3.47 -6.33 5.25
N CYS A 87 -3.70 -5.30 6.06
CA CYS A 87 -3.64 -3.91 5.61
C CYS A 87 -2.19 -3.52 5.30
N LEU A 88 -1.93 -3.22 4.03
CA LEU A 88 -0.62 -2.82 3.50
C LEU A 88 -0.47 -1.30 3.37
N PHE A 89 -1.58 -0.59 3.23
CA PHE A 89 -1.60 0.87 3.13
C PHE A 89 -2.88 1.39 3.77
N ALA A 90 -2.74 2.49 4.53
CA ALA A 90 -3.85 3.24 5.06
C ALA A 90 -3.51 4.73 4.98
N GLY A 91 -4.38 5.50 4.36
CA GLY A 91 -4.17 6.93 4.19
C GLY A 91 -5.45 7.70 4.00
N TYR A 92 -5.37 9.00 4.17
CA TYR A 92 -6.45 9.94 3.85
C TYR A 92 -5.86 11.20 3.24
N VAL A 93 -6.72 12.03 2.68
CA VAL A 93 -6.37 13.37 2.22
C VAL A 93 -7.29 14.40 2.86
N GLY A 94 -6.79 15.61 3.09
CA GLY A 94 -7.63 16.75 3.46
C GLY A 94 -8.58 17.14 2.31
N TRP A 95 -9.59 17.96 2.62
CA TRP A 95 -10.64 18.37 1.66
C TRP A 95 -10.11 18.95 0.35
N ILE A 96 -9.03 19.74 0.40
CA ILE A 96 -8.42 20.38 -0.77
C ILE A 96 -7.97 19.34 -1.81
N HIS A 97 -7.61 18.14 -1.37
CA HIS A 97 -7.08 17.08 -2.23
C HIS A 97 -8.07 15.91 -2.42
N SER A 98 -9.29 15.98 -1.86
CA SER A 98 -10.29 14.90 -1.95
C SER A 98 -10.61 14.52 -3.38
N ARG A 99 -10.74 15.49 -4.28
CA ARG A 99 -10.96 15.24 -5.71
C ARG A 99 -9.80 14.46 -6.35
N GLY A 100 -8.55 14.81 -6.01
CA GLY A 100 -7.38 14.10 -6.52
C GLY A 100 -7.32 12.64 -6.04
N LEU A 101 -7.70 12.40 -4.79
CA LEU A 101 -7.84 11.03 -4.29
C LEU A 101 -8.95 10.27 -5.01
N GLU A 102 -10.12 10.90 -5.23
CA GLU A 102 -11.26 10.32 -5.96
C GLU A 102 -10.89 9.93 -7.40
N GLU A 103 -10.18 10.81 -8.10
CA GLU A 103 -9.67 10.54 -9.46
C GLU A 103 -8.66 9.38 -9.46
N ALA A 104 -7.77 9.31 -8.46
CA ALA A 104 -6.81 8.21 -8.33
C ALA A 104 -7.50 6.86 -8.07
N ILE A 105 -8.45 6.79 -7.13
CA ILE A 105 -9.18 5.55 -6.82
C ILE A 105 -10.08 5.11 -7.99
N SER A 106 -10.68 6.07 -8.71
CA SER A 106 -11.47 5.77 -9.92
C SER A 106 -10.58 5.21 -11.03
N GLY A 107 -9.38 5.77 -11.21
CA GLY A 107 -8.39 5.24 -12.13
C GLY A 107 -7.92 3.83 -11.74
N ILE A 108 -7.66 3.60 -10.46
CA ILE A 108 -7.34 2.26 -9.92
C ILE A 108 -8.45 1.25 -10.23
N LYS A 109 -9.72 1.65 -10.01
CA LYS A 109 -10.87 0.81 -10.33
C LYS A 109 -10.88 0.45 -11.82
N LYS A 110 -10.84 1.44 -12.71
CA LYS A 110 -10.85 1.18 -14.16
C LYS A 110 -9.72 0.27 -14.62
N ASP A 111 -8.52 0.43 -14.06
CA ASP A 111 -7.34 -0.28 -14.54
C ASP A 111 -7.23 -1.71 -13.95
N PHE A 112 -7.64 -1.90 -12.69
CA PHE A 112 -7.31 -3.09 -11.90
C PHE A 112 -8.50 -3.86 -11.34
N ASP A 113 -9.72 -3.35 -11.44
CA ASP A 113 -10.91 -4.03 -10.92
C ASP A 113 -11.25 -5.28 -11.73
N GLU A 114 -11.69 -6.32 -11.02
CA GLU A 114 -12.12 -7.61 -11.57
C GLU A 114 -13.33 -7.44 -12.51
N ASP A 115 -14.24 -6.54 -12.15
CA ASP A 115 -15.49 -6.30 -12.87
C ASP A 115 -15.33 -5.37 -14.10
N SER A 116 -14.14 -4.83 -14.36
CA SER A 116 -13.88 -3.94 -15.52
C SER A 116 -13.64 -4.68 -16.84
N ALA A 117 -13.74 -6.01 -16.87
CA ALA A 117 -13.40 -6.84 -18.02
C ALA A 117 -14.58 -7.16 -18.97
N GLN A 118 -15.62 -6.31 -19.03
CA GLN A 118 -16.76 -6.48 -19.93
C GLN A 118 -16.75 -5.49 -21.10
#